data_AF-A0A947II97-F1
#
_entry.id   AF-A0A947II97-F1
#
_cell.length_a   1.000
_cell.length_b   1.000
_cell.length_c   1.000
_cell.angle_alpha   90.00
_cell.angle_beta   90.00
_cell.angle_gamma   90.00
#
_symmetry.space_group_name_H-M   'P 1'
#
loop_
_entity.id
_entity.type
_entity.pdbx_description
1 polymer ?
#
loop_
_entity_poly.entity_id
_entity_poly.type
_entity_poly.pdbx_seq_one_letter_code
_entity_poly.pdbx_strand_id
1 'polypeptide(L)'
;MRLIRSILVLLLLLLVLVVGLLFTIQNDVLVPLNILVAELPAQRLSTWIILTFFVGGLAGLAASSIVILRLQASRLRLRRLLSTQKTKLARNQVTSS
;
A
#
# COMPACT_ATOMS: atom_id res chain seq x y z
N MET A 1 20.16 -3.58 3.53
CA MET A 1 18.96 -3.13 2.75
C MET A 1 17.65 -3.25 3.54
N ARG A 2 17.26 -4.45 4.01
CA ARG A 2 15.94 -4.68 4.65
C ARG A 2 15.76 -3.94 5.99
N LEU A 3 16.80 -3.89 6.81
CA LEU A 3 16.80 -3.21 8.11
C LEU A 3 16.74 -1.68 7.97
N ILE A 4 17.58 -1.11 7.10
CA ILE A 4 17.59 0.32 6.75
C ILE A 4 16.22 0.75 6.20
N ARG A 5 15.64 -0.02 5.28
CA ARG A 5 14.29 0.25 4.75
C ARG A 5 13.25 0.22 5.87
N SER A 6 13.34 -0.73 6.80
CA SER A 6 12.41 -0.82 7.92
C SER A 6 12.53 0.37 8.87
N ILE A 7 13.76 0.81 9.17
CA ILE A 7 14.02 1.98 10.01
C ILE A 7 13.48 3.24 9.32
N LEU A 8 13.74 3.43 8.02
CA LEU A 8 13.23 4.56 7.26
C LEU A 8 11.69 4.60 7.24
N VAL A 9 11.04 3.44 7.07
CA VAL A 9 9.57 3.33 7.12
C VAL A 9 9.04 3.66 8.52
N LEU A 10 9.69 3.17 9.57
CA LEU A 10 9.33 3.49 10.96
C LEU A 10 9.46 4.99 11.24
N LEU A 11 10.56 5.60 10.80
CA LEU A 11 10.85 7.02 10.99
C LEU A 11 9.83 7.88 10.22
N LEU A 12 9.48 7.48 9.00
CA LEU A 12 8.41 8.11 8.22
C LEU A 12 7.06 8.01 8.93
N LEU A 13 6.71 6.83 9.47
CA LEU A 13 5.48 6.63 10.26
C LEU A 13 5.43 7.54 11.48
N LEU A 14 6.52 7.61 12.24
CA LEU A 14 6.66 8.52 13.37
C LEU A 14 6.50 9.98 12.96
N LEU A 15 7.15 10.39 11.87
CA LEU A 15 7.05 11.73 11.33
C LEU A 15 5.59 12.07 10.98
N VAL A 16 4.89 11.18 10.28
CA VAL A 16 3.48 11.35 9.92
C VAL A 16 2.61 11.49 11.17
N LEU A 17 2.85 10.69 12.21
CA LEU A 17 2.11 10.78 13.48
C LEU A 17 2.36 12.11 14.18
N VAL A 18 3.62 12.53 14.31
CA VAL A 18 3.99 13.81 14.95
C VAL A 18 3.37 14.98 14.20
N VAL A 19 3.45 14.98 12.87
CA VAL A 19 2.85 16.02 12.03
C VAL A 19 1.33 16.03 12.18
N GLY A 20 0.67 14.88 12.16
CA GLY A 20 -0.78 14.78 12.33
C GLY A 20 -1.25 15.28 13.71
N LEU A 21 -0.52 14.94 14.77
CA LEU A 21 -0.79 15.43 16.12
C LEU A 21 -0.62 16.94 16.22
N LEU A 22 0.52 17.47 15.75
CA LEU A 22 0.78 18.92 15.71
C LEU A 22 -0.29 19.65 14.89
N PHE A 23 -0.70 19.08 13.75
CA PHE A 23 -1.75 19.63 12.93
C PHE A 23 -3.09 19.69 13.67
N THR A 24 -3.44 18.65 14.42
CA THR A 24 -4.66 18.59 15.22
C THR A 24 -4.67 19.62 16.34
N ILE A 25 -3.54 19.80 17.02
CA ILE A 25 -3.40 20.74 18.15
C ILE A 25 -3.44 22.19 17.66
N GLN A 26 -2.73 22.50 16.57
CA GLN A 26 -2.59 23.87 16.07
C GLN A 26 -3.72 24.32 15.13
N ASN A 27 -4.56 23.38 14.67
CA ASN A 27 -5.66 23.67 13.76
C ASN A 27 -6.99 23.15 14.35
N ASP A 28 -7.47 23.86 15.36
CA ASP A 28 -8.73 23.62 16.08
C ASP A 28 -9.92 24.43 15.52
N VAL A 29 -9.68 25.29 14.52
CA VAL A 29 -10.71 26.06 13.83
C VAL A 29 -11.78 25.13 13.22
N LEU A 30 -13.04 25.41 13.56
CA LEU A 30 -14.22 24.73 13.03
C LEU A 30 -14.56 25.30 11.65
N VAL A 31 -14.52 24.44 10.63
CA VAL A 31 -14.82 24.82 9.25
C VAL A 31 -15.95 23.92 8.72
N PRO A 32 -17.07 24.48 8.24
CA PRO A 32 -18.07 23.72 7.51
C PRO A 32 -17.49 23.29 6.16
N LEU A 33 -17.62 22.01 5.80
CA LEU A 33 -17.08 21.48 4.55
C LEU A 33 -18.21 21.37 3.53
N ASN A 34 -18.14 22.18 2.47
CA ASN A 34 -19.04 22.07 1.33
C ASN A 34 -18.38 21.19 0.25
N ILE A 35 -18.99 20.06 -0.07
CA ILE A 35 -18.51 19.09 -1.07
C ILE A 35 -19.19 19.24 -2.43
N LEU A 36 -19.62 20.45 -2.79
CA LEU A 36 -20.43 20.81 -3.96
C LEU A 36 -21.87 20.24 -3.96
N VAL A 37 -22.05 19.02 -3.50
CA VAL A 37 -23.36 18.31 -3.50
C VAL A 37 -24.08 18.44 -2.16
N ALA A 38 -23.33 18.67 -1.08
CA ALA A 38 -23.86 18.78 0.27
C ALA A 38 -22.92 19.59 1.16
N GLU A 39 -23.47 20.16 2.23
CA GLU A 39 -22.70 20.76 3.32
C GLU A 39 -22.62 19.79 4.49
N LEU A 40 -21.39 19.51 4.93
CA LEU A 40 -21.13 18.67 6.09
C LEU A 40 -21.09 19.53 7.36
N PRO A 41 -21.45 18.95 8.52
CA PRO A 41 -21.41 19.67 9.79
C PRO A 41 -20.03 20.24 10.08
N ALA A 42 -20.01 21.40 10.72
CA ALA A 42 -18.77 22.08 11.10
C ALA A 42 -17.93 21.17 12.00
N GLN A 43 -16.73 20.84 11.51
CA GLN A 43 -15.74 20.04 12.21
C GLN A 43 -14.40 20.74 12.13
N ARG A 44 -13.45 20.31 12.96
CA ARG A 44 -12.09 20.85 12.91
C ARG A 44 -11.50 20.55 11.52
N LEU A 45 -10.84 21.54 10.93
CA LEU A 45 -10.16 21.36 9.64
C LEU A 45 -9.18 20.18 9.68
N SER A 46 -8.52 19.97 10.82
CA SER A 46 -7.68 18.82 11.11
C SER A 46 -8.37 17.48 10.89
N THR A 47 -9.64 17.33 11.29
CA THR A 47 -10.36 16.08 11.11
C THR A 47 -10.52 15.73 9.63
N TRP A 48 -10.89 16.69 8.78
CA TRP A 48 -11.08 16.45 7.35
C TRP A 48 -9.77 16.07 6.66
N ILE A 49 -8.68 16.77 6.96
CA ILE A 49 -7.38 16.54 6.34
C ILE A 49 -6.80 15.19 6.79
N ILE A 50 -6.88 14.87 8.09
CA ILE A 50 -6.38 13.59 8.61
C ILE A 50 -7.22 12.43 8.08
N LEU A 51 -8.55 12.58 8.03
CA LEU A 51 -9.44 11.54 7.52
C LEU A 51 -9.17 11.25 6.04
N THR A 52 -9.08 12.28 5.20
CA THR A 52 -8.79 12.11 3.77
C THR A 52 -7.41 11.51 3.53
N PHE A 53 -6.40 11.94 4.29
CA PHE A 53 -5.07 11.34 4.24
C PHE A 53 -5.09 9.86 4.65
N PHE A 54 -5.77 9.52 5.74
CA PHE A 54 -5.89 8.14 6.22
C PHE A 54 -6.61 7.24 5.19
N VAL A 55 -7.76 7.70 4.67
CA VAL A 55 -8.52 6.98 3.65
C VAL A 55 -7.70 6.81 2.37
N GLY A 56 -7.03 7.86 1.90
CA GLY A 56 -6.17 7.80 0.72
C GLY A 56 -4.98 6.84 0.91
N GLY A 57 -4.35 6.87 2.09
CA GLY A 57 -3.29 5.94 2.45
C GLY A 57 -3.76 4.49 2.46
N LEU A 58 -4.93 4.21 3.05
CA LEU A 58 -5.53 2.88 3.09
C LEU A 58 -5.88 2.37 1.69
N ALA A 59 -6.46 3.24 0.85
CA ALA A 59 -6.75 2.94 -0.55
C ALA A 59 -5.47 2.62 -1.35
N GLY A 60 -4.41 3.41 -1.17
CA GLY A 60 -3.11 3.18 -1.80
C GLY A 60 -2.46 1.85 -1.38
N LEU A 61 -2.56 1.50 -0.08
CA LEU A 61 -2.10 0.21 0.44
C LEU A 61 -2.91 -0.96 -0.14
N ALA A 62 -4.23 -0.82 -0.23
CA ALA A 62 -5.10 -1.82 -0.84
C ALA A 62 -4.75 -2.05 -2.33
N ALA A 63 -4.61 -0.96 -3.10
CA ALA A 63 -4.21 -1.03 -4.51
C ALA A 63 -2.84 -1.70 -4.68
N SER A 64 -1.86 -1.33 -3.85
CA SER A 64 -0.52 -1.93 -3.86
C SER A 64 -0.57 -3.43 -3.54
N SER A 65 -1.40 -3.82 -2.57
CA SER A 65 -1.57 -5.22 -2.18
C SER A 65 -2.10 -6.06 -3.33
N ILE A 66 -3.09 -5.56 -4.08
CA ILE A 66 -3.64 -6.24 -5.26
C ILE A 66 -2.54 -6.47 -6.32
N VAL A 67 -1.73 -5.45 -6.61
CA VAL A 67 -0.61 -5.57 -7.57
C VAL A 67 0.41 -6.60 -7.11
N ILE A 68 0.78 -6.57 -5.83
CA ILE A 68 1.73 -7.53 -5.25
C ILE A 68 1.20 -8.96 -5.34
N LEU A 69 -0.08 -9.20 -5.01
CA LEU A 69 -0.70 -10.51 -5.12
C LEU A 69 -0.70 -11.03 -6.55
N ARG A 70 -1.05 -10.17 -7.53
CA ARG A 70 -0.95 -10.52 -8.97
C ARG A 70 0.47 -10.89 -9.36
N LEU A 71 1.46 -10.15 -8.88
CA LEU A 71 2.86 -10.43 -9.17
C LEU A 71 3.31 -11.77 -8.57
N GLN A 72 2.88 -12.09 -7.35
CA GLN A 72 3.16 -13.39 -6.71
C GLN A 72 2.51 -14.55 -7.46
N ALA A 73 1.25 -14.40 -7.89
CA ALA A 73 0.55 -15.41 -8.68
C ALA A 73 1.26 -15.68 -10.02
N SER A 74 1.67 -14.63 -10.73
CA SER A 74 2.45 -14.74 -11.97
C SER A 74 3.80 -15.43 -11.74
N ARG A 75 4.50 -15.10 -10.64
CA ARG A 75 5.75 -15.76 -10.25
C ARG A 75 5.55 -17.26 -10.00
N LEU A 76 4.48 -17.65 -9.30
CA LEU A 76 4.18 -19.05 -9.04
C LEU A 76 3.87 -19.81 -10.34
N ARG A 77 3.07 -19.21 -11.23
CA ARG A 77 2.75 -19.79 -12.55
C ARG A 77 4.01 -20.01 -13.38
N LEU A 78 4.89 -19.01 -13.45
CA LEU A 78 6.14 -19.10 -14.22
C LEU A 78 7.07 -20.18 -13.66
N ARG A 79 7.17 -20.29 -12.32
CA ARG A 79 7.94 -21.37 -11.66
C ARG A 79 7.41 -22.76 -12.02
N ARG A 80 6.08 -22.96 -12.04
CA ARG A 80 5.46 -24.24 -12.43
C ARG A 80 5.77 -24.60 -13.88
N LEU A 81 5.67 -23.65 -14.81
CA LEU A 81 5.99 -23.88 -16.23
C LEU A 81 7.45 -24.30 -16.42
N LEU A 82 8.38 -23.61 -15.75
CA LEU A 82 9.80 -23.97 -15.80
C LEU A 82 10.07 -25.36 -15.22
N SER A 83 9.42 -25.75 -14.13
CA SER A 83 9.56 -27.12 -13.59
C SER A 83 9.07 -28.17 -14.57
N THR A 84 7.93 -27.97 -15.21
CA THR A 84 7.38 -28.93 -16.18
C THR A 84 8.26 -29.04 -17.43
N GLN A 85 8.80 -27.92 -17.93
CA GLN A 85 9.73 -27.93 -19.07
C GLN A 85 11.02 -28.68 -18.74
N LYS A 86 11.61 -28.46 -17.54
CA LYS A 86 12.80 -29.20 -17.10
C LYS A 86 12.56 -30.71 -17.06
N THR A 87 11.41 -31.16 -16.56
CA THR A 87 11.06 -32.59 -16.53
C THR A 87 10.92 -33.19 -17.94
N LYS A 88 10.35 -32.44 -18.90
CA LYS A 88 10.23 -32.89 -20.29
C LYS A 88 11.59 -33.00 -20.99
N LEU A 89 12.48 -32.04 -20.78
CA LEU A 89 13.84 -32.09 -21.32
C LEU A 89 14.63 -33.28 -20.77
N ALA A 90 14.56 -33.52 -19.45
CA ALA A 90 15.19 -34.69 -18.83
C ALA A 90 14.64 -36.01 -19.38
N ARG A 91 13.32 -36.11 -19.61
CA ARG A 91 12.71 -37.30 -20.20
C ARG A 91 13.17 -37.54 -21.64
N ASN A 92 13.24 -36.50 -22.47
CA ASN A 92 13.63 -36.63 -23.88
C ASN A 92 15.10 -37.04 -24.05
N GLN A 93 16.00 -36.60 -23.16
CA GLN A 93 17.42 -37.01 -23.19
C GLN A 93 17.61 -38.49 -22.85
N VAL A 94 16.77 -39.06 -21.98
CA VAL A 94 16.82 -40.49 -21.62
C VAL A 94 16.30 -41.38 -22.76
N THR A 95 15.34 -40.90 -23.56
CA THR A 95 14.78 -41.68 -24.68
C THR A 95 15.59 -41.60 -25.97
N SER A 96 16.54 -40.67 -26.09
CA SER A 96 17.40 -40.50 -27.27
C SER A 96 18.80 -41.14 -27.11
N SER A 97 19.01 -41.92 -26.04
CA SER A 97 20.23 -42.66 -25.73
C SER A 97 19.94 -44.15 -25.83
#